data_AF-A0A834HNX2-F1
#
_entry.id   AF-A0A834HNX2-F1
#
_cell.length_a   1.000
_cell.length_b   1.000
_cell.length_c   1.000
_cell.angle_alpha   90.00
_cell.angle_beta   90.00
_cell.angle_gamma   90.00
#
_symmetry.space_group_name_H-M   'P 1'
#
loop_
_entity.id
_entity.type
_entity.pdbx_description
1 polymer ?
#
loop_
_entity_poly.entity_id
_entity_poly.type
_entity_poly.pdbx_seq_one_letter_code
_entity_poly.pdbx_strand_id
1 'polypeptide(L)'
;MKSLLICTVFIFIAVAISNTFEIESPDGLPVCVCTRIYMPVCASDGKTYGNQCEMECESSKMLTRGLEKLRVLKEGYCDSDDFSSNTIEEDLANILEGNIPIEPVVE
;
A
#
# COMPACT_ATOMS: atom_id res chain seq x y z
N MET A 1 40.76 -28.18 -21.46
CA MET A 1 40.91 -27.23 -20.33
C MET A 1 40.13 -25.93 -20.54
N LYS A 2 40.31 -25.22 -21.68
CA LYS A 2 39.60 -23.95 -21.99
C LYS A 2 38.06 -24.09 -22.06
N SER A 3 37.56 -25.18 -22.65
CA SER A 3 36.11 -25.47 -22.75
C SER A 3 35.46 -25.70 -21.38
N LEU A 4 36.15 -26.35 -20.45
CA LEU A 4 35.65 -26.58 -19.09
C LEU A 4 35.57 -25.27 -18.29
N LEU A 5 36.55 -24.37 -18.48
CA LEU A 5 36.59 -23.04 -17.86
C LEU A 5 35.45 -22.14 -18.36
N ILE A 6 35.08 -22.27 -19.63
CA ILE A 6 33.97 -21.53 -20.22
C ILE A 6 32.64 -21.98 -19.59
N CYS A 7 32.40 -23.29 -19.47
CA CYS A 7 31.16 -23.81 -18.90
C CYS A 7 30.97 -23.41 -17.44
N THR A 8 32.02 -23.46 -16.62
CA THR A 8 31.90 -23.08 -15.21
C THR A 8 31.57 -21.59 -15.06
N VAL A 9 32.19 -20.72 -15.85
CA VAL A 9 31.90 -19.27 -15.84
C VAL A 9 30.45 -18.98 -16.23
N PHE A 10 29.92 -19.63 -17.27
CA PHE A 10 28.50 -19.47 -17.66
C PHE A 10 27.53 -19.93 -16.58
N ILE A 11 27.83 -21.04 -15.89
CA ILE A 11 27.01 -21.55 -14.79
C ILE A 11 27.04 -20.59 -13.61
N PHE A 12 28.21 -20.08 -13.24
CA PHE A 12 28.33 -19.09 -12.16
C PHE A 12 27.59 -17.79 -12.48
N ILE A 13 27.67 -17.31 -13.74
CA ILE A 13 26.93 -16.14 -14.19
C ILE A 13 25.42 -16.41 -14.13
N ALA A 14 24.94 -17.55 -14.64
CA ALA A 14 23.53 -17.90 -14.59
C ALA A 14 23.00 -18.03 -13.15
N VAL A 15 23.77 -18.64 -12.25
CA VAL A 15 23.42 -18.75 -10.82
C VAL A 15 23.43 -17.38 -10.16
N ALA A 16 24.41 -16.52 -10.42
CA ALA A 16 24.46 -15.16 -9.87
C ALA A 16 23.29 -14.28 -10.37
N ILE A 17 22.89 -14.42 -11.64
CA ILE A 17 21.76 -13.68 -12.22
C ILE A 17 20.43 -14.15 -11.63
N SER A 18 20.24 -15.46 -11.42
CA SER A 18 19.00 -15.98 -10.81
C SER A 18 18.80 -15.57 -9.34
N ASN A 19 19.85 -15.14 -8.65
CA ASN A 19 19.80 -14.72 -7.24
C ASN A 19 19.62 -13.20 -7.04
N THR A 20 19.57 -12.42 -8.12
CA THR A 20 19.50 -10.94 -8.06
C THR A 20 18.33 -10.37 -8.84
N PHE A 21 17.38 -11.20 -9.25
CA PHE A 21 16.19 -10.73 -9.96
C PHE A 21 15.08 -10.35 -8.98
N GLU A 22 15.23 -9.18 -8.38
CA GLU A 22 14.09 -8.47 -7.80
C GLU A 22 13.30 -7.89 -8.98
N ILE A 23 12.05 -8.34 -9.14
CA ILE A 23 11.10 -7.69 -10.06
C ILE A 23 10.70 -6.38 -9.39
N GLU A 24 11.59 -5.41 -9.44
CA GLU A 24 11.28 -4.05 -9.07
C GLU A 24 10.64 -3.41 -10.31
N SER A 25 9.43 -2.87 -10.14
CA SER A 25 8.84 -2.09 -11.23
C SER A 25 9.80 -0.92 -11.53
N PRO A 26 9.96 -0.49 -12.78
CA PRO A 26 10.90 0.57 -13.15
C PRO A 26 10.66 1.89 -12.39
N ASP A 27 9.46 2.04 -11.81
CA ASP A 27 9.04 3.22 -11.06
C ASP A 27 8.94 2.99 -9.55
N GLY A 28 9.35 1.81 -9.02
CA GLY A 28 9.22 1.44 -7.61
C GLY A 28 7.77 1.41 -7.09
N LEU A 29 6.80 1.37 -8.01
CA LEU A 29 5.38 1.38 -7.71
C LEU A 29 4.85 -0.05 -7.53
N PRO A 30 4.00 -0.31 -6.52
CA PRO A 30 3.37 -1.61 -6.35
C PRO A 30 2.51 -1.97 -7.57
N VAL A 31 2.66 -3.20 -8.06
CA VAL A 31 1.77 -3.76 -9.08
C VAL A 31 0.45 -4.14 -8.41
N CYS A 32 -0.64 -3.53 -8.85
CA CYS A 32 -1.97 -3.78 -8.30
C CYS A 32 -2.82 -4.61 -9.25
N VAL A 33 -3.32 -5.74 -8.76
CA VAL A 33 -4.27 -6.58 -9.49
C VAL A 33 -5.59 -6.59 -8.72
N CYS A 34 -6.57 -5.87 -9.23
CA CYS A 34 -7.89 -5.77 -8.64
C CYS A 34 -8.97 -6.34 -9.55
N THR A 35 -10.01 -6.91 -8.94
CA THR A 35 -11.24 -7.26 -9.67
C THR A 35 -11.94 -5.98 -10.14
N ARG A 36 -12.77 -6.09 -11.17
CA ARG A 36 -13.62 -4.97 -11.63
C ARG A 36 -15.00 -4.96 -10.95
N ILE A 37 -15.14 -5.63 -9.80
CA ILE A 37 -16.37 -5.61 -9.03
C ILE A 37 -16.49 -4.22 -8.42
N TYR A 38 -17.62 -3.56 -8.68
CA TYR A 38 -17.90 -2.23 -8.17
C TYR A 38 -18.61 -2.32 -6.82
N MET A 39 -17.87 -2.03 -5.75
CA MET A 39 -18.31 -2.01 -4.35
C MET A 39 -17.67 -0.79 -3.70
N PRO A 40 -18.22 0.42 -3.92
CA PRO A 40 -17.52 1.65 -3.61
C PRO A 40 -17.21 1.80 -2.12
N VAL A 41 -16.09 2.45 -1.81
CA VAL A 41 -15.70 2.81 -0.45
C VAL A 41 -15.24 4.27 -0.40
N CYS A 42 -15.60 4.97 0.67
CA CYS A 42 -15.09 6.30 0.97
C CYS A 42 -13.83 6.19 1.84
N ALA A 43 -12.74 6.79 1.41
CA ALA A 43 -11.46 6.74 2.13
C ALA A 43 -11.19 8.02 2.93
N SER A 44 -10.16 8.00 3.79
CA SER A 44 -9.74 9.10 4.66
C SER A 44 -9.22 10.33 3.93
N ASP A 45 -8.92 10.23 2.63
CA ASP A 45 -8.63 11.37 1.75
C ASP A 45 -9.91 11.97 1.10
N GLY A 46 -11.08 11.45 1.52
CA GLY A 46 -12.43 11.69 1.02
C GLY A 46 -12.60 11.51 -0.47
N LYS A 47 -11.81 10.63 -1.07
CA LYS A 47 -12.12 10.10 -2.39
C LYS A 47 -12.92 8.81 -2.27
N THR A 48 -13.85 8.64 -3.20
CA THR A 48 -14.52 7.36 -3.41
C THR A 48 -13.68 6.50 -4.33
N TYR A 49 -13.42 5.27 -3.90
CA TYR A 49 -12.75 4.23 -4.69
C TYR A 49 -13.77 3.23 -5.18
N GLY A 50 -13.57 2.66 -6.38
CA GLY A 50 -14.52 1.73 -6.99
C GLY A 50 -14.67 0.42 -6.23
N ASN A 51 -13.62 0.03 -5.50
CA ASN A 51 -13.64 -1.00 -4.47
C ASN A 51 -12.46 -0.84 -3.50
N GLN A 52 -12.50 -1.64 -2.43
CA GLN A 52 -11.44 -1.73 -1.42
C GLN A 52 -10.05 -2.00 -2.00
N CYS A 53 -9.94 -2.89 -3.00
CA CYS A 53 -8.65 -3.22 -3.61
C CYS A 53 -8.03 -2.01 -4.33
N GLU A 54 -8.84 -1.25 -5.07
CA GLU A 54 -8.38 -0.03 -5.73
C GLU A 54 -7.93 1.04 -4.72
N MET A 55 -8.63 1.16 -3.58
CA MET A 55 -8.20 2.04 -2.48
C MET A 55 -6.85 1.63 -1.90
N GLU A 56 -6.67 0.34 -1.59
CA GLU A 56 -5.41 -0.19 -1.03
C GLU A 56 -4.25 -0.07 -2.01
N CYS A 57 -4.53 -0.21 -3.31
CA CYS A 57 -3.55 0.05 -4.37
C CYS A 57 -3.05 1.49 -4.31
N GLU A 58 -3.95 2.48 -4.33
CA GLU A 58 -3.55 3.88 -4.24
C GLU A 58 -2.88 4.19 -2.90
N SER A 59 -3.36 3.62 -1.80
CA SER A 59 -2.70 3.73 -0.50
C SER A 59 -1.25 3.23 -0.53
N SER A 60 -0.99 2.12 -1.23
CA SER A 60 0.36 1.56 -1.35
C SER A 60 1.26 2.49 -2.17
N LYS A 61 0.73 3.13 -3.22
CA LYS A 61 1.44 4.16 -4.01
C LYS A 61 1.71 5.44 -3.20
N MET A 62 0.84 5.76 -2.25
CA MET A 62 1.02 6.90 -1.35
C MET A 62 2.14 6.63 -0.34
N LEU A 63 2.19 5.41 0.20
CA LEU A 63 3.25 4.99 1.13
C LEU A 63 4.65 5.04 0.48
N THR A 64 4.80 4.68 -0.79
CA THR A 64 6.11 4.83 -1.48
C THR A 64 6.54 6.28 -1.64
N ARG A 65 5.63 7.24 -1.47
CA ARG A 65 5.88 8.69 -1.48
C ARG A 65 6.02 9.28 -0.07
N GLY A 66 6.01 8.44 0.98
CA GLY A 66 6.06 8.88 2.38
C GLY A 66 4.79 9.57 2.88
N LEU A 67 3.64 9.31 2.23
CA LEU A 67 2.34 9.82 2.66
C LEU A 67 1.65 8.81 3.59
N GLU A 68 0.67 9.29 4.37
CA GLU A 68 -0.10 8.44 5.27
C GLU A 68 -0.95 7.39 4.54
N LYS A 69 -1.18 6.26 5.21
CA LYS A 69 -2.01 5.17 4.72
C LYS A 69 -3.48 5.59 4.67
N LEU A 70 -4.18 5.23 3.60
CA LEU A 70 -5.62 5.45 3.51
C LEU A 70 -6.37 4.47 4.42
N ARG A 71 -7.37 4.99 5.14
CA ARG A 71 -8.33 4.20 5.91
C ARG A 71 -9.70 4.33 5.27
N VAL A 72 -10.51 3.29 5.37
CA VAL A 72 -11.93 3.36 5.00
C VAL A 72 -12.66 4.19 6.05
N LEU A 73 -13.39 5.23 5.63
CA LEU A 73 -14.33 5.95 6.49
C LEU A 73 -15.67 5.24 6.52
N LYS A 74 -16.21 4.91 5.34
CA LYS A 74 -17.47 4.17 5.20
C LYS A 74 -17.53 3.36 3.90
N GLU A 75 -18.38 2.35 3.89
CA GLU A 75 -18.84 1.71 2.66
C GLU A 75 -19.71 2.70 1.86
N GLY A 76 -19.63 2.64 0.53
CA GLY A 76 -20.34 3.54 -0.36
C GLY A 76 -19.50 4.74 -0.83
N TYR A 77 -20.18 5.81 -1.22
CA TYR A 77 -19.57 7.02 -1.76
C TYR A 77 -19.19 7.99 -0.66
N CYS A 78 -18.29 8.92 -0.97
CA CYS A 78 -18.06 10.07 -0.11
C CYS A 78 -19.14 11.14 -0.35
N ASP A 79 -19.63 11.73 0.73
CA ASP A 79 -20.55 12.86 0.78
C ASP A 79 -19.88 14.06 1.48
N SER A 80 -20.53 15.23 1.42
CA SER A 80 -19.98 16.48 1.99
C SER A 80 -19.66 16.40 3.49
N ASP A 81 -20.31 15.48 4.19
CA ASP A 81 -20.27 15.39 5.65
C ASP A 81 -19.24 14.37 6.16
N ASP A 82 -18.61 13.59 5.28
CA ASP A 82 -17.70 12.51 5.69
C ASP A 82 -16.37 13.01 6.27
N PHE A 83 -16.03 14.26 6.00
CA PHE A 83 -14.93 14.95 6.67
C PHE A 83 -15.35 15.61 7.99
N SER A 84 -16.66 15.81 8.21
CA SER A 84 -17.22 16.32 9.47
C SER A 84 -17.42 15.20 10.50
N SER A 85 -17.31 13.94 10.11
CA SER A 85 -17.33 12.80 11.03
C SER A 85 -15.96 12.50 11.65
N ASN A 86 -14.87 13.10 11.16
CA ASN A 86 -13.62 13.20 11.93
C ASN A 86 -13.66 14.46 12.83
N THR A 87 -14.82 14.71 13.44
CA THR A 87 -14.93 15.78 14.42
C THR A 87 -14.22 15.32 15.68
N ILE A 88 -13.38 16.22 16.15
CA ILE A 88 -12.70 16.32 17.44
C ILE A 88 -13.44 15.65 18.62
N GLU A 89 -14.76 15.43 18.55
CA GLU A 89 -15.55 14.70 19.55
C GLU A 89 -15.23 13.21 19.67
N GLU A 90 -15.01 12.46 18.57
CA GLU A 90 -14.62 11.04 18.65
C GLU A 90 -13.16 10.88 19.10
N ASP A 91 -12.27 11.77 18.64
CA ASP A 91 -10.89 11.80 19.11
C ASP A 91 -10.81 12.16 20.59
N LEU A 92 -11.58 13.14 21.07
CA LEU A 92 -11.60 13.52 22.48
C LEU A 92 -12.20 12.43 23.36
N ALA A 93 -13.26 11.74 22.90
CA ALA A 93 -13.81 10.58 23.60
C ALA A 93 -12.77 9.45 23.72
N ASN A 94 -12.04 9.13 22.65
CA ASN A 94 -10.99 8.11 22.66
C ASN A 94 -9.75 8.51 23.49
N ILE A 95 -9.41 9.81 23.54
CA ILE A 95 -8.37 10.37 24.43
C ILE A 95 -8.78 10.24 25.90
N LEU A 96 -10.04 10.58 26.23
CA LEU A 96 -10.56 10.53 27.59
C LEU A 96 -10.79 9.09 28.08
N GLU A 97 -11.11 8.17 27.17
CA GLU A 97 -11.29 6.75 27.46
C GLU A 97 -10.00 5.92 27.37
N GLY A 98 -8.88 6.52 26.93
CA GLY A 98 -7.58 5.83 26.81
C GLY A 98 -7.52 4.77 25.71
N ASN A 99 -8.40 4.85 24.71
CA ASN A 99 -8.57 3.86 23.65
C ASN A 99 -7.78 4.20 22.37
N ILE A 100 -6.86 5.18 22.39
CA ILE A 100 -5.98 5.41 21.24
C ILE A 100 -4.94 4.28 21.17
N PRO A 101 -4.95 3.46 20.12
CA PRO A 101 -3.86 2.53 19.88
C PRO A 101 -2.60 3.36 19.63
N ILE A 102 -1.60 3.22 20.51
CA ILE A 102 -0.22 3.59 20.18
C ILE A 102 0.21 2.68 19.03
N GLU A 103 0.08 3.18 17.79
CA GLU A 103 0.86 2.62 16.70
C GLU A 103 2.33 2.73 17.14
N PRO A 104 3.10 1.63 17.09
CA PRO A 104 4.51 1.70 17.45
C PRO A 104 5.18 2.70 16.51
N VAL A 105 5.62 3.83 17.06
CA VAL A 105 6.56 4.73 16.41
C VAL A 105 7.79 3.88 16.13
N VAL A 106 7.99 3.51 14.87
CA VAL A 106 9.22 2.87 14.42
C VAL A 106 10.28 3.98 14.43
N GLU A 107 11.16 3.94 15.45
CA GLU A 107 12.44 4.68 15.45
C GLU A 107 13.41 4.14 14.38
#